data_AF-W5NNX9-F1
#
_entry.id   AF-W5NNX9-F1
#
_cell.length_a   1.000
_cell.length_b   1.000
_cell.length_c   1.000
_cell.angle_alpha   90.00
_cell.angle_beta   90.00
_cell.angle_gamma   90.00
#
_symmetry.space_group_name_H-M   'P 1'
#
loop_
_entity.id
_entity.type
_entity.pdbx_description
1 polymer ?
#
loop_
_entity_poly.entity_id
_entity_poly.type
_entity_poly.pdbx_seq_one_letter_code
_entity_poly.pdbx_strand_id
1 'polypeptide(L)' 'LARAQKRRRLAANARERRRMLGLNLAFDRLRSVIPTLECDKKLSKSETLQMAQIYISTLTEILQ' A
#
# COMPACT_ATOMS: atom_id res chain seq x y z
N LEU A 1 1.57 -35.78 -13.56
CA LEU A 1 1.51 -35.17 -12.22
C LEU A 1 2.25 -33.82 -12.13
N ALA A 2 3.55 -33.74 -12.47
CA ALA A 2 4.33 -32.49 -12.41
C ALA A 2 3.74 -31.29 -13.19
N ARG A 3 3.17 -31.53 -14.39
CA ARG A 3 2.50 -30.47 -15.19
C ARG A 3 1.28 -29.87 -14.46
N ALA A 4 0.50 -30.68 -13.76
CA ALA A 4 -0.66 -30.21 -13.00
C ALA A 4 -0.23 -29.38 -11.78
N GLN A 5 0.83 -29.81 -11.08
CA GLN A 5 1.42 -29.05 -9.98
C GLN A 5 1.98 -27.70 -10.44
N LYS A 6 2.68 -27.66 -11.59
CA LYS A 6 3.15 -26.40 -12.21
C LYS A 6 1.99 -25.46 -12.52
N ARG A 7 0.88 -25.96 -13.09
CA ARG A 7 -0.33 -25.16 -13.37
C ARG A 7 -0.97 -24.60 -12.08
N ARG A 8 -1.09 -25.41 -11.03
CA ARG A 8 -1.61 -24.96 -9.72
C ARG A 8 -0.75 -23.84 -9.11
N ARG A 9 0.59 -23.98 -9.17
CA ARG A 9 1.52 -22.94 -8.69
C ARG A 9 1.39 -21.65 -9.49
N LEU A 10 1.30 -21.72 -10.82
CA LEU A 10 1.10 -20.54 -11.67
C LEU A 10 -0.21 -19.82 -11.34
N ALA A 11 -1.30 -20.56 -11.14
CA ALA A 11 -2.58 -19.99 -10.74
C ALA A 11 -2.52 -19.33 -9.35
N ALA A 12 -1.82 -19.93 -8.39
CA ALA A 12 -1.60 -19.34 -7.06
C ALA A 12 -0.79 -18.04 -7.15
N ASN A 13 0.31 -18.02 -7.90
CA ASN A 13 1.12 -16.82 -8.09
C ASN A 13 0.33 -15.69 -8.77
N ALA A 14 -0.54 -16.02 -9.73
CA ALA A 14 -1.42 -15.04 -10.38
C ALA A 14 -2.43 -14.42 -9.40
N ARG A 15 -2.99 -15.22 -8.48
CA ARG A 15 -3.88 -14.72 -7.44
C ARG A 15 -3.16 -13.80 -6.47
N GLU A 16 -1.97 -14.18 -6.01
CA GLU A 16 -1.21 -13.36 -5.06
C GLU A 16 -0.76 -12.03 -5.69
N ARG A 17 -0.37 -12.03 -6.98
CA ARG A 17 -0.10 -10.77 -7.70
C ARG A 17 -1.31 -9.84 -7.75
N ARG A 18 -2.52 -10.38 -7.99
CA ARG A 18 -3.75 -9.57 -7.96
C ARG A 18 -4.05 -9.02 -6.57
N ARG A 19 -3.87 -9.83 -5.52
CA ARG A 19 -4.02 -9.39 -4.14
C ARG A 19 -3.06 -8.24 -3.80
N MET A 20 -1.79 -8.38 -4.18
CA MET A 20 -0.76 -7.37 -3.96
C MET A 20 -0.99 -6.10 -4.78
N LEU A 21 -1.53 -6.21 -5.99
CA LEU A 21 -1.94 -5.04 -6.77
C LEU A 21 -3.00 -4.22 -6.03
N GLY A 22 -4.04 -4.88 -5.49
CA GLY A 22 -5.06 -4.21 -4.68
C GLY A 22 -4.48 -3.51 -3.44
N LEU A 23 -3.55 -4.17 -2.75
CA LEU A 23 -2.85 -3.56 -1.61
C LEU A 23 -2.03 -2.32 -2.02
N ASN A 24 -1.30 -2.40 -3.14
CA ASN A 24 -0.49 -1.28 -3.62
C ASN A 24 -1.37 -0.09 -4.04
N LEU A 25 -2.53 -0.33 -4.66
CA LEU A 25 -3.50 0.72 -4.98
C LEU A 25 -4.05 1.40 -3.72
N ALA A 26 -4.34 0.64 -2.66
CA ALA A 26 -4.76 1.20 -1.39
C ALA A 26 -3.67 2.09 -0.76
N PHE A 27 -2.41 1.66 -0.83
CA PHE A 27 -1.27 2.47 -0.39
C PHE A 27 -1.12 3.75 -1.23
N ASP A 28 -1.35 3.71 -2.54
CA ASP A 28 -1.29 4.89 -3.40
C ASP A 28 -2.41 5.88 -3.08
N ARG A 29 -3.62 5.38 -2.81
CA ARG A 29 -4.73 6.22 -2.32
C ARG A 29 -4.40 6.85 -0.97
N LEU A 30 -3.80 6.11 -0.05
CA LEU A 30 -3.38 6.66 1.24
C LEU A 30 -2.31 7.74 1.06
N ARG A 31 -1.31 7.53 0.19
CA ARG A 31 -0.30 8.56 -0.11
C ARG A 31 -0.92 9.85 -0.69
N SER A 32 -1.96 9.74 -1.51
CA SER A 32 -2.58 10.91 -2.15
C SER A 32 -3.24 11.89 -1.18
N VAL A 33 -3.50 11.47 0.07
CA VAL A 33 -4.10 12.31 1.11
C VAL A 33 -3.12 12.69 2.21
N ILE A 34 -1.88 12.17 2.18
CA ILE A 34 -0.84 12.52 3.14
C ILE A 34 -0.14 13.78 2.65
N PRO A 35 0.05 14.81 3.49
CA PRO A 35 0.81 15.99 3.11
C PRO A 35 2.28 15.62 2.85
N THR A 36 2.80 15.98 1.68
CA THR A 36 4.20 15.77 1.29
C THR A 36 4.90 17.11 1.07
N LEU A 37 5.99 17.34 1.82
CA LEU A 37 6.83 18.55 1.82
C LEU A 37 7.74 18.66 0.58
N GLU A 38 7.19 18.65 -0.63
CA GLU A 38 7.94 19.04 -1.86
C GLU A 38 9.00 18.07 -2.39
N CYS A 39 8.80 16.77 -2.26
CA CYS A 39 9.59 15.83 -3.05
C CYS A 39 8.66 14.84 -3.71
N ASP A 40 8.69 14.75 -5.04
CA ASP A 40 8.07 13.69 -5.86
C ASP A 40 8.50 12.25 -5.45
N LYS A 41 9.25 12.12 -4.37
CA LYS A 41 9.62 10.87 -3.74
C LYS A 41 8.40 10.20 -3.13
N LYS A 42 7.99 9.11 -3.79
CA LYS A 42 7.00 8.16 -3.26
C LYS A 42 7.49 7.56 -1.94
N LEU A 43 6.75 7.82 -0.84
CA LEU A 43 7.01 7.22 0.47
C LEU A 43 7.01 5.69 0.41
N SER A 44 7.90 5.03 1.14
CA SER A 44 7.82 3.58 1.37
C SER A 44 6.53 3.20 2.11
N LYS A 45 6.19 1.91 2.18
CA LYS A 45 4.98 1.45 2.89
C LYS A 45 5.02 1.80 4.38
N SER A 46 6.17 1.65 5.04
CA SER A 46 6.33 2.00 6.45
C SER A 46 6.16 3.50 6.67
N GLU A 47 6.89 4.31 5.90
CA GLU A 47 6.81 5.77 6.00
C GLU A 47 5.38 6.26 5.71
N THR A 48 4.68 5.66 4.75
CA THR A 48 3.27 6.01 4.47
C THR A 48 2.37 5.79 5.68
N LEU A 49 2.53 4.67 6.41
CA LEU A 49 1.73 4.38 7.60
C LEU A 49 2.10 5.31 8.76
N GLN A 50 3.38 5.58 8.96
CA GLN A 50 3.86 6.49 10.00
C GLN A 50 3.32 7.91 9.76
N MET A 51 3.43 8.42 8.53
CA MET A 51 2.91 9.73 8.16
C MET A 51 1.39 9.81 8.28
N ALA A 52 0.66 8.74 7.93
CA ALA A 52 -0.80 8.70 8.12
C ALA A 52 -1.18 8.84 9.59
N GLN A 53 -0.50 8.15 10.50
CA GLN A 53 -0.76 8.24 11.94
C GLN A 53 -0.47 9.65 12.47
N ILE A 54 0.68 10.22 12.12
CA ILE A 54 1.04 11.60 12.49
C ILE A 54 -0.03 12.56 11.99
N TYR A 55 -0.44 12.45 10.72
CA TYR A 55 -1.39 13.37 10.12
C TYR A 55 -2.77 13.30 10.79
N ILE A 56 -3.28 12.10 11.08
CA ILE A 56 -4.53 11.92 11.83
C ILE A 56 -4.45 12.59 13.21
N SER A 57 -3.36 12.35 13.96
CA SER A 57 -3.18 12.98 15.28
C SER A 57 -3.14 14.50 15.19
N THR A 58 -2.36 15.06 14.27
CA THR A 58 -2.24 16.52 14.11
C THR A 58 -3.57 17.16 13.72
N LEU A 59 -4.33 16.58 12.78
CA LEU A 59 -5.65 17.09 12.44
C LEU A 59 -6.62 17.00 13.62
N THR A 60 -6.53 15.95 14.44
CA THR A 60 -7.37 15.79 15.63
C THR A 60 -7.06 16.87 16.67
N GLU A 61 -5.78 17.20 16.89
CA GLU A 61 -5.34 18.27 17.80
C GLU A 61 -5.83 19.65 17.34
N ILE A 62 -5.84 19.93 16.04
CA ILE A 62 -6.31 21.21 15.48
C ILE A 62 -7.81 21.43 15.69
N LEU A 63 -8.59 20.35 15.81
CA LEU A 63 -10.05 20.42 15.98
C LEU A 63 -10.49 20.51 17.46
N GLN A 64 -9.56 20.50 18.42
CA GLN A 64 -9.83 20.73 19.84
C GLN A 64 -9.83 22.22 20.16
#